data_AF-A0A162SJ70-F1
#
_entry.id   AF-A0A162SJ70-F1
#
_cell.length_a   1.000
_cell.length_b   1.000
_cell.length_c   1.000
_cell.angle_alpha   90.00
_cell.angle_beta   90.00
_cell.angle_gamma   90.00
#
_symmetry.space_group_name_H-M   'P 1'
#
loop_
_entity.id
_entity.type
_entity.pdbx_description
1 polymer ?
#
loop_
_entity_poly.entity_id
_entity_poly.type
_entity_poly.pdbx_seq_one_letter_code
_entity_poly.pdbx_strand_id
1 'polypeptide(L)'
;MCKKIAVVLNDSGQTETIHESSVIKVYSKEKDQWEEINQFPFTLKGLMVVKAIRENMLYLVETLGECKIIVAKKLSGVPNSMLDMSGFTIVEVEGEPEEFLDDVLERIEEYEISLVEAAKEKEINTRPVSPKDDGHYYINLKELQNKNSGVTSKQALLPFLNNTIFHQLKIICSHAPKWLEEELKRTNMKSTIEMVNPNEYKIVVCKKTCDEV
;
A
#
# COMPACT_ATOMS: atom_id res chain seq x y z
N MET A 1 -5.45 15.90 7.49
CA MET A 1 -6.63 15.25 8.09
C MET A 1 -6.45 15.27 9.59
N CYS A 2 -7.51 15.50 10.37
CA CYS A 2 -7.42 15.41 11.82
C CYS A 2 -7.38 13.93 12.20
N LYS A 3 -6.26 13.43 12.75
CA LYS A 3 -6.11 12.02 13.12
C LYS A 3 -6.61 11.84 14.55
N LYS A 4 -7.52 10.89 14.73
CA LYS A 4 -8.14 10.55 16.01
C LYS A 4 -7.67 9.17 16.46
N ILE A 5 -7.34 9.05 17.74
CA ILE A 5 -6.91 7.79 18.38
C ILE A 5 -7.83 7.52 19.56
N ALA A 6 -8.51 6.38 19.55
CA ALA A 6 -9.23 5.88 20.71
C ALA A 6 -8.28 5.07 21.59
N VAL A 7 -8.31 5.27 22.90
CA VAL A 7 -7.46 4.55 23.85
C VAL A 7 -8.33 3.88 24.91
N VAL A 8 -8.10 2.59 25.10
CA VAL A 8 -8.76 1.74 26.09
C VAL A 8 -7.99 1.85 27.40
N LEU A 9 -8.63 2.38 28.44
CA LEU A 9 -7.98 2.72 29.71
C LEU A 9 -8.70 2.08 30.91
N ASN A 10 -7.95 1.95 32.01
CA ASN A 10 -8.48 1.68 33.34
C ASN A 10 -8.74 2.98 34.11
N ASP A 11 -9.22 2.85 35.36
CA ASP A 11 -9.55 3.97 36.24
C ASP A 11 -8.33 4.82 36.64
N SER A 12 -7.11 4.31 36.45
CA SER A 12 -5.86 5.03 36.71
C SER A 12 -5.33 5.78 35.48
N GLY A 13 -6.04 5.75 34.36
CA GLY A 13 -5.63 6.43 33.13
C GLY A 13 -4.54 5.70 32.34
N GLN A 14 -4.26 4.45 32.68
CA GLN A 14 -3.28 3.61 31.98
C GLN A 14 -4.00 2.69 30.99
N THR A 15 -3.32 2.34 29.89
CA THR A 15 -3.80 1.37 28.90
C THR A 15 -4.20 0.06 29.57
N GLU A 16 -5.35 -0.47 29.19
CA GLU A 16 -5.90 -1.71 29.75
C GLU A 16 -6.35 -2.65 28.63
N THR A 17 -6.54 -3.92 28.97
CA THR A 17 -7.19 -4.87 28.07
C THR A 17 -8.63 -4.48 27.84
N ILE A 18 -9.17 -4.72 26.64
CA ILE A 18 -10.58 -4.40 26.33
C ILE A 18 -11.57 -5.06 27.31
N HIS A 19 -11.21 -6.21 27.86
CA HIS A 19 -12.04 -6.99 28.78
C HIS A 19 -12.09 -6.40 30.20
N GLU A 20 -11.02 -5.74 30.62
CA GLU A 20 -10.90 -5.11 31.95
C GLU A 20 -11.00 -3.58 31.90
N SER A 21 -11.25 -3.01 30.71
CA SER A 21 -11.42 -1.58 30.50
C SER A 21 -12.53 -0.98 31.37
N SER A 22 -12.35 0.29 31.73
CA SER A 22 -13.38 1.09 32.40
C SER A 22 -13.81 2.31 31.58
N VAL A 23 -12.90 2.88 30.79
CA VAL A 23 -13.17 4.06 29.96
C VAL A 23 -12.46 3.94 28.62
N ILE A 24 -13.10 4.48 27.58
CA ILE A 24 -12.45 4.75 26.31
C ILE A 24 -12.38 6.25 26.13
N LYS A 25 -11.17 6.75 25.87
CA LYS A 25 -10.90 8.16 25.57
C LYS A 25 -10.51 8.32 24.12
N VAL A 26 -10.94 9.40 23.48
CA VAL A 26 -10.59 9.71 22.09
C VAL A 26 -9.76 10.98 22.08
N TYR A 27 -8.55 10.86 21.56
CA TYR A 27 -7.60 11.94 21.41
C TYR A 27 -7.55 12.39 19.96
N SER A 28 -7.36 13.69 19.76
CA SER A 28 -7.19 14.30 18.45
C SER A 28 -5.92 15.14 18.47
N LYS A 29 -5.12 15.07 17.40
CA LYS A 29 -3.93 15.91 17.26
C LYS A 29 -4.28 17.19 16.49
N GLU A 30 -4.21 18.34 17.17
CA GLU A 30 -4.35 19.66 16.56
C GLU A 30 -3.09 20.49 16.81
N LYS A 31 -2.46 21.02 15.75
CA LYS A 31 -1.30 21.95 15.84
C LYS A 31 -0.21 21.47 16.81
N ASP A 32 0.16 20.18 16.72
CA ASP A 32 1.17 19.49 17.54
C ASP A 32 0.81 19.25 19.01
N GLN A 33 -0.46 19.42 19.41
CA GLN A 33 -0.93 19.04 20.74
C GLN A 33 -2.03 17.97 20.64
N TRP A 34 -1.98 17.04 21.59
CA TRP A 34 -3.04 16.05 21.77
C TRP A 34 -4.10 16.62 22.70
N GLU A 35 -5.34 16.61 22.24
CA GLU A 35 -6.50 17.01 23.02
C GLU A 35 -7.46 15.83 23.16
N GLU A 36 -7.96 15.61 24.38
CA GLU A 36 -9.07 14.68 24.62
C GLU A 36 -10.36 15.31 24.10
N ILE A 37 -10.89 14.79 22.99
CA ILE A 37 -12.10 15.33 22.34
C ILE A 37 -13.37 14.57 22.73
N ASN A 38 -13.24 13.38 23.32
CA ASN A 38 -14.36 12.58 23.78
C ASN A 38 -13.91 11.55 24.81
N GLN A 39 -14.79 11.17 25.73
CA GLN A 39 -14.61 10.01 26.60
C GLN A 39 -15.96 9.40 26.97
N PHE A 40 -15.99 8.09 27.16
CA PHE A 40 -17.19 7.40 27.61
C PHE A 40 -16.84 6.12 28.38
N PRO A 41 -17.64 5.78 29.41
CA PRO A 41 -17.48 4.51 30.11
C PRO A 41 -17.68 3.35 29.14
N PHE A 42 -16.80 2.36 29.22
CA PHE A 42 -16.90 1.13 28.45
C PHE A 42 -16.25 0.00 29.22
N THR A 43 -16.96 -1.12 29.38
CA THR A 43 -16.41 -2.31 30.00
C THR A 43 -17.07 -3.56 29.45
N LEU A 44 -16.26 -4.59 29.22
CA LEU A 44 -16.74 -5.94 28.92
C LEU A 44 -16.61 -6.87 30.13
N LYS A 45 -16.20 -6.32 31.28
CA LYS A 45 -15.92 -7.09 32.49
C LYS A 45 -17.17 -7.83 32.96
N GLY A 46 -17.02 -9.11 33.24
CA GLY A 46 -18.12 -9.98 33.70
C GLY A 46 -19.08 -10.44 32.59
N LEU A 47 -18.90 -10.02 31.33
CA LEU A 47 -19.68 -10.54 30.21
C LEU A 47 -19.19 -11.95 29.82
N MET A 48 -19.96 -12.98 30.19
CA MET A 48 -19.66 -14.37 29.83
C MET A 48 -20.33 -14.82 28.53
N VAL A 49 -21.29 -14.04 28.01
CA VAL A 49 -22.08 -14.42 26.83
C VAL A 49 -21.55 -13.69 25.61
N VAL A 50 -21.13 -14.45 24.59
CA VAL A 50 -20.57 -13.90 23.34
C VAL A 50 -21.51 -12.91 22.64
N LYS A 51 -22.82 -13.16 22.69
CA LYS A 51 -23.82 -12.24 22.13
C LYS A 51 -23.75 -10.85 22.78
N ALA A 52 -23.66 -10.79 24.12
CA ALA A 52 -23.54 -9.53 24.85
C ALA A 52 -22.21 -8.81 24.52
N ILE A 53 -21.11 -9.56 24.37
CA ILE A 53 -19.84 -8.98 23.91
C ILE A 53 -20.00 -8.34 22.53
N ARG A 54 -20.62 -9.04 21.57
CA ARG A 54 -20.84 -8.52 20.22
C ARG A 54 -21.71 -7.27 20.21
N GLU A 55 -22.78 -7.23 20.99
CA GLU A 55 -23.67 -6.06 21.09
C GLU A 55 -22.92 -4.84 21.64
N ASN A 56 -22.08 -5.01 22.67
CA ASN A 56 -21.24 -3.93 23.19
C ASN A 56 -20.17 -3.48 22.19
N MET A 57 -19.57 -4.41 21.43
CA MET A 57 -18.61 -4.07 20.39
C MET A 57 -19.25 -3.32 19.22
N LEU A 58 -20.48 -3.66 18.84
CA LEU A 58 -21.23 -2.89 17.84
C LEU A 58 -21.46 -1.45 18.31
N TYR A 59 -21.92 -1.28 19.55
CA TYR A 59 -22.07 0.03 20.18
C TYR A 59 -20.75 0.82 20.18
N LEU A 60 -19.62 0.17 20.50
CA LEU A 60 -18.31 0.81 20.47
C LEU A 60 -17.93 1.30 19.07
N VAL A 61 -18.08 0.43 18.06
CA VAL A 61 -17.77 0.77 16.66
C VAL A 61 -18.62 1.95 16.17
N GLU A 62 -19.92 1.96 16.51
CA GLU A 62 -20.83 3.06 16.18
C GLU A 62 -20.44 4.35 16.90
N THR A 63 -20.08 4.28 18.18
CA THR A 63 -19.71 5.43 19.01
C THR A 63 -18.40 6.08 18.52
N LEU A 64 -17.43 5.28 18.09
CA LEU A 64 -16.15 5.78 17.58
C LEU A 64 -16.26 6.42 16.18
N GLY A 65 -17.32 6.09 15.41
CA GLY A 65 -17.62 6.71 14.13
C GLY A 65 -16.44 6.66 13.15
N GLU A 66 -15.92 7.85 12.80
CA GLU A 66 -14.79 8.00 11.87
C GLU A 66 -13.42 7.72 12.52
N CYS A 67 -13.34 7.58 13.85
CA CYS A 67 -12.10 7.19 14.52
C CYS A 67 -11.81 5.72 14.22
N LYS A 68 -10.71 5.45 13.50
CA LYS A 68 -10.32 4.10 13.07
C LYS A 68 -9.00 3.61 13.66
N ILE A 69 -8.43 4.34 14.60
CA ILE A 69 -7.25 3.89 15.35
C ILE A 69 -7.70 3.59 16.77
N ILE A 70 -7.36 2.41 17.28
CA ILE A 70 -7.63 2.03 18.67
C ILE A 70 -6.38 1.44 19.32
N VAL A 71 -6.03 1.96 20.50
CA VAL A 71 -4.91 1.55 21.32
C VAL A 71 -5.43 0.86 22.58
N ALA A 72 -4.84 -0.27 22.95
CA ALA A 72 -5.14 -0.98 24.18
C ALA A 72 -3.88 -1.67 24.70
N LYS A 73 -3.87 -2.11 25.96
CA LYS A 73 -2.80 -2.99 26.46
C LYS A 73 -2.82 -4.34 25.75
N LYS A 74 -4.02 -4.87 25.52
CA LYS A 74 -4.23 -6.12 24.78
C LYS A 74 -5.63 -6.22 24.21
N LEU A 75 -5.74 -6.70 22.98
CA LEU A 75 -6.97 -6.94 22.24
C LEU A 75 -6.96 -8.35 21.65
N SER A 76 -7.80 -9.23 22.17
CA SER A 76 -7.90 -10.62 21.69
C SER A 76 -9.34 -11.08 21.51
N GLY A 77 -9.53 -12.16 20.74
CA GLY A 77 -10.82 -12.81 20.56
C GLY A 77 -11.84 -11.99 19.76
N VAL A 78 -13.10 -12.04 20.20
CA VAL A 78 -14.24 -11.41 19.50
C VAL A 78 -14.05 -9.89 19.33
N PRO A 79 -13.66 -9.11 20.36
CA PRO A 79 -13.38 -7.69 20.20
C PRO A 79 -12.36 -7.36 19.10
N ASN A 80 -11.22 -8.06 19.10
CA ASN A 80 -10.17 -7.86 18.10
C ASN A 80 -10.71 -8.12 16.68
N SER A 81 -11.31 -9.29 16.46
CA SER A 81 -11.87 -9.63 15.15
C SER A 81 -12.93 -8.65 14.65
N MET A 82 -13.76 -8.09 15.54
CA MET A 82 -14.79 -7.13 15.16
C MET A 82 -14.23 -5.75 14.80
N LEU A 83 -13.21 -5.29 15.53
CA LEU A 83 -12.52 -4.04 15.23
C LEU A 83 -11.77 -4.14 13.89
N ASP A 84 -11.04 -5.24 13.68
CA ASP A 84 -10.33 -5.53 12.43
C ASP A 84 -11.29 -5.56 11.23
N MET A 85 -12.38 -6.32 11.32
CA MET A 85 -13.42 -6.36 10.28
C MET A 85 -14.11 -5.00 10.04
N SER A 86 -14.11 -4.12 11.05
CA SER A 86 -14.68 -2.76 10.96
C SER A 86 -13.68 -1.70 10.48
N GLY A 87 -12.49 -2.15 10.03
CA GLY A 87 -11.45 -1.32 9.43
C GLY A 87 -10.63 -0.54 10.45
N PHE A 88 -10.54 -1.01 11.70
CA PHE A 88 -9.69 -0.36 12.70
C PHE A 88 -8.23 -0.80 12.57
N THR A 89 -7.31 0.16 12.68
CA THR A 89 -5.92 -0.10 13.02
C THR A 89 -5.83 -0.33 14.53
N ILE A 90 -5.49 -1.56 14.91
CA ILE A 90 -5.36 -1.98 16.30
C ILE A 90 -3.89 -1.90 16.70
N VAL A 91 -3.60 -1.22 17.81
CA VAL A 91 -2.26 -1.03 18.32
C VAL A 91 -2.22 -1.49 19.78
N GLU A 92 -1.30 -2.39 20.10
CA GLU A 92 -1.09 -2.86 21.47
C GLU A 92 0.11 -2.16 22.10
N VAL A 93 -0.12 -1.32 23.11
CA VAL A 93 0.90 -0.54 23.84
C VAL A 93 0.52 -0.49 25.31
N GLU A 94 1.53 -0.54 26.19
CA GLU A 94 1.38 -0.34 27.63
C GLU A 94 1.89 1.06 28.01
N GLY A 95 1.14 1.79 28.83
CA GLY A 95 1.57 3.08 29.38
C GLY A 95 0.43 4.09 29.50
N GLU A 96 0.79 5.36 29.68
CA GLU A 96 -0.15 6.47 29.66
C GLU A 96 -0.22 7.11 28.26
N PRO A 97 -1.37 7.62 27.81
CA PRO A 97 -1.53 8.18 26.46
C PRO A 97 -0.47 9.23 26.09
N GLU A 98 -0.11 10.10 27.02
CA GLU A 98 0.89 11.15 26.81
C GLU A 98 2.28 10.61 26.45
N GLU A 99 2.59 9.36 26.80
CA GLU A 99 3.88 8.73 26.57
C GLU A 99 4.01 8.12 25.15
N PHE A 100 2.89 7.74 24.51
CA PHE A 100 2.94 6.94 23.27
C PHE A 100 2.12 7.49 22.10
N LEU A 101 1.24 8.48 22.31
CA LEU A 101 0.33 8.92 21.25
C LEU A 101 1.07 9.40 20.00
N ASP A 102 2.20 10.09 20.16
CA ASP A 102 3.05 10.53 19.06
C ASP A 102 3.70 9.35 18.33
N ASP A 103 4.35 8.44 19.06
CA ASP A 103 5.00 7.26 18.51
C ASP A 103 4.01 6.36 17.74
N VAL A 104 2.79 6.20 18.27
CA VAL A 104 1.73 5.43 17.60
C VAL A 104 1.33 6.09 16.28
N LEU A 105 1.15 7.41 16.29
CA LEU A 105 0.77 8.15 15.09
C LEU A 105 1.85 8.08 14.01
N GLU A 106 3.11 8.29 14.39
CA GLU A 106 4.27 8.22 13.50
C GLU A 106 4.37 6.84 12.85
N ARG A 107 4.29 5.76 13.63
CA ARG A 107 4.33 4.38 13.09
C ARG A 107 3.22 4.08 12.09
N ILE A 108 2.02 4.60 12.33
CA ILE A 108 0.90 4.42 11.39
C ILE A 108 1.15 5.22 10.11
N GLU A 109 1.64 6.45 10.23
CA GLU A 109 2.00 7.28 9.08
C GLU A 109 3.10 6.67 8.23
N GLU A 110 4.18 6.19 8.85
CA GLU A 110 5.25 5.47 8.17
C GLU A 110 4.72 4.24 7.44
N TYR A 111 3.84 3.47 8.08
CA TYR A 111 3.22 2.31 7.44
C TYR A 111 2.35 2.70 6.25
N GLU A 112 1.49 3.71 6.39
CA GLU A 112 0.67 4.24 5.30
C GLU A 112 1.51 4.74 4.12
N ILE A 113 2.59 5.49 4.41
CA ILE A 113 3.57 5.95 3.41
C ILE A 113 4.20 4.75 2.71
N SER A 114 4.66 3.74 3.47
CA SER A 114 5.27 2.54 2.90
C SER A 114 4.32 1.75 1.99
N LEU A 115 3.02 1.71 2.31
CA LEU A 115 2.00 1.07 1.47
C LEU A 115 1.79 1.85 0.17
N VAL A 116 1.78 3.19 0.24
CA VAL A 116 1.67 4.06 -0.94
C VAL A 116 2.91 3.96 -1.80
N GLU A 117 4.10 3.93 -1.22
CA GLU A 117 5.37 3.75 -1.93
C GLU A 117 5.44 2.36 -2.58
N ALA A 118 5.10 1.30 -1.84
CA ALA A 118 4.99 -0.05 -2.40
C ALA A 118 3.92 -0.14 -3.49
N ALA A 119 2.83 0.65 -3.42
CA ALA A 119 1.82 0.74 -4.46
C ALA A 119 2.31 1.51 -5.70
N LYS A 120 3.10 2.57 -5.52
CA LYS A 120 3.76 3.33 -6.60
C LYS A 120 4.84 2.49 -7.29
N GLU A 121 5.64 1.74 -6.55
CA GLU A 121 6.54 0.71 -7.10
C GLU A 121 5.78 -0.45 -7.78
N LYS A 122 4.48 -0.60 -7.48
CA LYS A 122 3.56 -1.54 -8.13
C LYS A 122 2.76 -0.94 -9.29
N GLU A 123 2.94 0.33 -9.66
CA GLU A 123 2.42 0.84 -10.95
C GLU A 123 3.18 0.15 -12.08
N ILE A 124 2.65 -0.99 -12.53
CA ILE A 124 3.17 -1.69 -13.69
C ILE A 124 2.98 -0.76 -14.88
N ASN A 125 4.09 -0.29 -15.43
CA ASN A 125 4.10 0.42 -16.68
C ASN A 125 3.61 -0.53 -17.78
N THR A 126 2.31 -0.45 -18.10
CA THR A 126 1.69 -1.21 -19.20
C THR A 126 2.09 -0.69 -20.58
N ARG A 127 2.87 0.38 -20.62
CA ARG A 127 3.43 1.03 -21.80
C ARG A 127 4.88 1.44 -21.52
N PRO A 128 5.73 1.59 -22.55
CA PRO A 128 7.07 2.13 -22.36
C PRO A 128 7.05 3.54 -21.77
N VAL A 129 7.91 3.78 -20.78
CA VAL A 129 8.04 5.06 -20.08
C VAL A 129 9.42 5.66 -20.27
N SER A 130 9.51 6.99 -20.30
CA SER A 130 10.78 7.72 -20.33
C SER A 130 10.98 8.46 -19.01
N PRO A 131 12.04 8.18 -18.24
CA PRO A 131 12.32 8.90 -17.00
C PRO A 131 12.76 10.36 -17.17
N LYS A 132 13.24 10.73 -18.38
CA LYS A 132 13.87 12.03 -18.65
C LYS A 132 13.33 12.76 -19.88
N ASP A 133 12.35 12.18 -20.56
CA ASP A 133 11.76 12.67 -21.82
C ASP A 133 12.81 12.99 -22.92
N ASP A 134 13.91 12.23 -22.92
CA ASP A 134 15.06 12.40 -23.82
C ASP A 134 15.03 11.42 -25.00
N GLY A 135 13.84 10.87 -25.29
CA GLY A 135 13.65 9.84 -26.30
C GLY A 135 14.19 8.45 -25.92
N HIS A 136 14.67 8.23 -24.69
CA HIS A 136 15.00 6.90 -24.16
C HIS A 136 13.84 6.36 -23.33
N TYR A 137 13.36 5.18 -23.70
CA TYR A 137 12.22 4.53 -23.07
C TYR A 137 12.58 3.18 -22.49
N TYR A 138 11.81 2.76 -21.50
CA TYR A 138 11.99 1.50 -20.79
C TYR A 138 10.64 0.82 -20.54
N ILE A 139 10.62 -0.52 -20.62
CA ILE A 139 9.51 -1.35 -20.18
C ILE A 139 10.02 -2.69 -19.63
N ASN A 140 9.41 -3.15 -18.52
CA ASN A 140 9.66 -4.47 -17.96
C ASN A 140 8.48 -5.41 -18.26
N LEU A 141 8.60 -6.20 -19.33
CA LEU A 141 7.59 -7.20 -19.70
C LEU A 141 7.53 -8.40 -18.75
N LYS A 142 8.63 -8.71 -18.06
CA LYS A 142 8.67 -9.80 -17.07
C LYS A 142 7.77 -9.46 -15.88
N GLU A 143 7.82 -8.22 -15.39
CA GLU A 143 6.89 -7.73 -14.37
C GLU A 143 5.44 -7.63 -14.87
N LEU A 144 5.25 -7.17 -16.11
CA LEU A 144 3.93 -7.08 -16.75
C LEU A 144 3.21 -8.45 -16.82
N GLN A 145 3.96 -9.51 -17.15
CA GLN A 145 3.43 -10.87 -17.31
C GLN A 145 3.26 -11.59 -15.97
N ASN A 146 4.20 -11.46 -15.03
CA ASN A 146 4.14 -12.14 -13.73
C ASN A 146 2.97 -11.67 -12.85
N LYS A 147 2.53 -10.42 -13.00
CA LYS A 147 1.46 -9.82 -12.19
C LYS A 147 0.06 -9.92 -12.84
N ASN A 148 -0.10 -10.72 -13.90
CA ASN A 148 -1.38 -11.01 -14.56
C ASN A 148 -2.16 -9.75 -14.98
N SER A 149 -1.46 -8.74 -15.51
CA SER A 149 -1.97 -7.41 -15.86
C SER A 149 -3.07 -7.36 -16.94
N GLY A 150 -3.46 -8.51 -17.52
CA GLY A 150 -4.42 -8.61 -18.62
C GLY A 150 -3.90 -8.06 -19.97
N VAL A 151 -2.70 -7.50 -20.00
CA VAL A 151 -2.07 -6.89 -21.19
C VAL A 151 -0.94 -7.78 -21.69
N THR A 152 -1.01 -8.20 -22.95
CA THR A 152 0.06 -8.97 -23.60
C THR A 152 1.24 -8.07 -23.98
N SER A 153 2.43 -8.66 -24.15
CA SER A 153 3.63 -7.93 -24.64
C SER A 153 3.36 -7.20 -25.96
N LYS A 154 2.54 -7.78 -26.84
CA LYS A 154 2.13 -7.16 -28.11
C LYS A 154 1.24 -5.93 -27.89
N GLN A 155 0.28 -6.00 -26.98
CA GLN A 155 -0.60 -4.85 -26.67
C GLN A 155 0.17 -3.70 -25.99
N ALA A 156 1.18 -4.01 -25.18
CA ALA A 156 2.01 -3.00 -24.51
C ALA A 156 2.96 -2.28 -25.49
N LEU A 157 3.57 -3.02 -26.42
CA LEU A 157 4.64 -2.53 -27.28
C LEU A 157 4.19 -2.04 -28.66
N LEU A 158 3.22 -2.70 -29.30
CA LEU A 158 2.85 -2.42 -30.69
C LEU A 158 2.35 -0.98 -30.91
N PRO A 159 1.51 -0.39 -30.04
CA PRO A 159 1.11 1.01 -30.17
C PRO A 159 2.29 1.97 -30.05
N PHE A 160 3.26 1.66 -29.19
CA PHE A 160 4.43 2.49 -28.98
C PHE A 160 5.39 2.43 -30.18
N LEU A 161 5.68 1.22 -30.69
CA LEU A 161 6.57 1.03 -31.82
C LEU A 161 6.05 1.73 -33.09
N ASN A 162 4.73 1.76 -33.28
CA ASN A 162 4.11 2.34 -34.46
C ASN A 162 3.84 3.85 -34.35
N ASN A 163 3.51 4.37 -33.16
CA ASN A 163 3.02 5.73 -33.01
C ASN A 163 3.99 6.68 -32.29
N THR A 164 5.10 6.16 -31.74
CA THR A 164 6.04 6.98 -30.97
C THR A 164 7.36 7.19 -31.73
N ILE A 165 7.88 8.42 -31.67
CA ILE A 165 9.26 8.73 -32.07
C ILE A 165 10.14 8.54 -30.84
N PHE A 166 11.14 7.67 -30.95
CA PHE A 166 12.06 7.35 -29.86
C PHE A 166 13.46 7.11 -30.42
N HIS A 167 14.48 7.41 -29.62
CA HIS A 167 15.88 7.11 -29.93
C HIS A 167 16.21 5.67 -29.56
N GLN A 168 15.79 5.25 -28.37
CA GLN A 168 16.09 3.93 -27.85
C GLN A 168 14.94 3.42 -26.97
N LEU A 169 14.60 2.14 -27.11
CA LEU A 169 13.68 1.43 -26.23
C LEU A 169 14.39 0.23 -25.61
N LYS A 170 14.43 0.17 -24.27
CA LYS A 170 14.94 -0.96 -23.49
C LYS A 170 13.78 -1.81 -23.00
N ILE A 171 13.83 -3.11 -23.27
CA ILE A 171 12.78 -4.08 -22.94
C ILE A 171 13.40 -5.19 -22.11
N ILE A 172 12.85 -5.46 -20.93
CA ILE A 172 13.24 -6.62 -20.10
C ILE A 172 12.16 -7.69 -20.20
N CYS A 173 12.53 -8.93 -20.51
CA CYS A 173 11.59 -10.03 -20.70
C CYS A 173 12.18 -11.39 -20.27
N SER A 174 11.32 -12.33 -19.86
CA SER A 174 11.74 -13.69 -19.49
C SER A 174 12.15 -14.53 -20.72
N HIS A 175 11.66 -14.16 -21.89
CA HIS A 175 12.00 -14.72 -23.20
C HIS A 175 11.79 -13.65 -24.27
N ALA A 176 12.64 -13.63 -25.31
CA ALA A 176 12.45 -12.75 -26.45
C ALA A 176 11.18 -13.12 -27.23
N PRO A 177 10.20 -12.20 -27.41
CA PRO A 177 8.98 -12.52 -28.15
C PRO A 177 9.26 -12.65 -29.64
N LYS A 178 8.91 -13.80 -30.26
CA LYS A 178 9.13 -14.04 -31.70
C LYS A 178 8.49 -12.97 -32.60
N TRP A 179 7.27 -12.53 -32.24
CA TRP A 179 6.55 -11.50 -33.00
C TRP A 179 7.28 -10.15 -33.00
N LEU A 180 8.08 -9.85 -31.98
CA LEU A 180 8.83 -8.60 -31.87
C LEU A 180 9.96 -8.57 -32.91
N GLU A 181 10.68 -9.68 -33.09
CA GLU A 181 11.72 -9.75 -34.12
C GLU A 181 11.16 -9.55 -35.54
N GLU A 182 10.02 -10.16 -35.85
CA GLU A 182 9.33 -9.99 -37.14
C GLU A 182 8.89 -8.54 -37.35
N GLU A 183 8.35 -7.91 -36.30
CA GLU A 183 7.87 -6.52 -36.34
C GLU A 183 9.03 -5.51 -36.52
N LEU A 184 10.16 -5.74 -35.86
CA LEU A 184 11.35 -4.90 -35.99
C LEU A 184 12.00 -5.02 -37.37
N LYS A 185 12.01 -6.24 -37.95
CA LYS A 185 12.44 -6.46 -39.34
C LYS A 185 11.52 -5.72 -40.32
N ARG A 186 10.20 -5.81 -40.13
CA ARG A 186 9.20 -5.12 -40.95
C ARG A 186 9.36 -3.60 -40.92
N THR A 187 9.68 -3.04 -39.76
CA THR A 187 9.83 -1.60 -39.55
C THR A 187 11.28 -1.10 -39.72
N ASN A 188 12.19 -1.96 -40.21
CA ASN A 188 13.62 -1.66 -40.46
C ASN A 188 14.35 -1.09 -39.22
N MET A 189 13.98 -1.52 -38.02
CA MET A 189 14.63 -1.15 -36.76
C MET A 189 15.79 -2.09 -36.44
N LYS A 190 16.86 -1.58 -35.81
CA LYS A 190 17.96 -2.40 -35.30
C LYS A 190 17.63 -2.82 -33.86
N SER A 191 17.92 -4.07 -33.51
CA SER A 191 17.81 -4.54 -32.12
C SER A 191 18.97 -5.40 -31.70
N THR A 192 19.40 -5.26 -30.45
CA THR A 192 20.35 -6.16 -29.79
C THR A 192 19.65 -6.90 -28.66
N ILE A 193 19.95 -8.19 -28.52
CA ILE A 193 19.41 -9.05 -27.46
C ILE A 193 20.60 -9.53 -26.63
N GLU A 194 20.56 -9.24 -25.34
CA GLU A 194 21.56 -9.65 -24.37
C GLU A 194 20.90 -10.49 -23.27
N MET A 195 21.46 -11.65 -22.96
CA MET A 195 21.03 -12.44 -21.81
C MET A 195 21.76 -11.91 -20.57
N VAL A 196 21.00 -11.30 -19.66
CA VAL A 196 21.55 -10.67 -18.45
C VAL A 196 21.66 -11.71 -17.33
N ASN A 197 20.65 -12.57 -17.18
CA ASN A 197 20.60 -13.66 -16.20
C ASN A 197 19.86 -14.87 -16.82
N PRO A 198 19.94 -16.07 -16.21
CA PRO A 198 19.06 -17.18 -16.57
C PRO A 198 17.59 -16.74 -16.47
N ASN A 199 16.83 -16.88 -17.57
CA ASN A 199 15.44 -16.40 -17.71
C ASN A 199 15.28 -14.87 -17.62
N GLU A 200 16.28 -14.10 -18.06
CA GLU A 200 16.17 -12.65 -18.21
C GLU A 200 16.95 -12.14 -19.41
N TYR A 201 16.22 -11.59 -20.36
CA TYR A 201 16.73 -11.02 -21.60
C TYR A 201 16.46 -9.52 -21.62
N LYS A 202 17.48 -8.78 -22.01
CA LYS A 202 17.41 -7.35 -22.30
C LYS A 202 17.47 -7.15 -23.80
N ILE A 203 16.41 -6.56 -24.34
CA ILE A 203 16.33 -6.19 -25.76
C ILE A 203 16.45 -4.68 -25.85
N VAL A 204 17.40 -4.20 -26.65
CA VAL A 204 17.54 -2.77 -26.94
C VAL A 204 17.16 -2.56 -28.40
N VAL A 205 16.16 -1.71 -28.63
CA VAL A 205 15.65 -1.36 -29.96
C VAL A 205 16.03 0.07 -30.27
N CYS A 206 16.62 0.30 -31.44
CA CYS A 206 16.93 1.62 -31.98
C CYS A 206 16.34 1.75 -33.39
N LYS A 207 15.76 2.91 -33.73
CA LYS A 207 15.43 3.21 -35.13
C LYS A 207 16.74 3.36 -35.91
N LYS A 208 16.79 2.85 -37.16
CA LYS A 208 17.82 3.27 -38.10
C LYS A 208 17.58 4.74 -38.41
N THR A 209 18.26 5.64 -37.71
CA THR A 209 18.44 7.00 -38.22
C THR A 209 19.28 6.87 -39.49
N CYS A 210 18.81 7.43 -40.59
CA CYS A 210 19.57 7.57 -41.83
C CYS A 210 20.81 8.42 -41.53
N ASP A 211 21.91 7.78 -41.13
CA ASP A 211 23.29 8.28 -41.20
C ASP A 211 24.24 7.11 -40.94
N GLU A 212 24.26 6.16 -41.88
CA GLU A 212 25.44 5.35 -42.16
C GLU A 212 25.67 5.51 -43.68
N VAL A 213 26.28 6.64 -44.05
CA VAL A 213 26.92 6.86 -45.36
C VAL A 213 28.37 6.42 -45.27
#